data_AF-A0A2N9MQ12-F1
#
_entry.id   AF-A0A2N9MQ12-F1
#
_cell.length_a   1.000
_cell.length_b   1.000
_cell.length_c   1.000
_cell.angle_alpha   90.00
_cell.angle_beta   90.00
_cell.angle_gamma   90.00
#
_symmetry.space_group_name_H-M   'P 1'
#
loop_
_entity.id
_entity.type
_entity.pdbx_description
1 polymer ?
#
loop_
_entity_poly.entity_id
_entity_poly.type
_entity_poly.pdbx_seq_one_letter_code
_entity_poly.pdbx_strand_id
1 'polypeptide(L)'
;MVGGTRRDFAQGQTRARHEDSPKGGEFRAWHGFAKAANFEPGTDLRRTRGSGFCATFNNMLPLPDYEELAKQAHGHLCAGQILGLRMALYGVHLLGIEDPAGADRKRLVTFVEIDRCATDAISVVTGCRLGKRALKFRDFGKVAATFCDLRDGRAVRVVARESSKQRARELYPEIENKNQQQMRAYREMSDGELFDVQWVRVQIGPEDLPGYKAPRVVCAQCGEGINFRREVMRDGIVLCRACAGESYYQAL
;
A
#
# COMPACT_ATOMS: atom_id res chain seq x y z
N MET A 1 -61.39 -8.02 -58.37
CA MET A 1 -61.77 -7.16 -57.23
C MET A 1 -60.47 -6.59 -56.68
N VAL A 2 -59.95 -5.44 -57.14
CA VAL A 2 -60.36 -4.04 -56.97
C VAL A 2 -60.57 -3.61 -55.51
N GLY A 3 -59.73 -2.65 -55.07
CA GLY A 3 -59.95 -1.70 -53.96
C GLY A 3 -59.35 -2.16 -52.62
N GLY A 4 -58.38 -1.52 -51.98
CA GLY A 4 -58.05 -0.08 -51.86
C GLY A 4 -58.17 0.27 -50.37
N THR A 5 -57.16 0.80 -49.67
CA THR A 5 -56.93 2.26 -49.58
C THR A 5 -55.74 2.56 -48.67
N ARG A 6 -54.95 3.58 -49.06
CA ARG A 6 -53.96 4.28 -48.24
C ARG A 6 -54.64 5.05 -47.10
N ARG A 7 -53.94 5.21 -45.97
CA ARG A 7 -53.96 6.47 -45.20
C ARG A 7 -52.57 6.75 -44.62
N ASP A 8 -52.04 7.90 -45.02
CA ASP A 8 -50.95 8.61 -44.37
C ASP A 8 -51.38 9.09 -42.97
N PHE A 9 -50.46 9.14 -42.00
CA PHE A 9 -50.51 10.11 -40.90
C PHE A 9 -49.11 10.54 -40.45
N ALA A 10 -48.81 11.78 -40.83
CA ALA A 10 -48.07 12.86 -40.16
C ALA A 10 -47.10 12.57 -38.98
N GLN A 11 -45.87 13.05 -39.20
CA GLN A 11 -45.11 14.02 -38.37
C GLN A 11 -45.15 13.92 -36.84
N GLY A 12 -43.95 13.75 -36.26
CA GLY A 12 -43.64 14.07 -34.87
C GLY A 12 -42.14 14.23 -34.66
N GLN A 13 -41.62 15.44 -34.87
CA GLN A 13 -40.27 15.82 -34.45
C GLN A 13 -40.21 15.91 -32.92
N THR A 14 -39.20 15.30 -32.28
CA THR A 14 -38.61 15.86 -31.06
C THR A 14 -37.10 15.64 -31.06
N ARG A 15 -36.39 16.75 -31.24
CA ARG A 15 -34.95 16.92 -31.02
C ARG A 15 -34.56 16.39 -29.64
N ALA A 16 -33.63 15.45 -29.58
CA ALA A 16 -32.87 15.19 -28.36
C ALA A 16 -31.96 16.40 -28.12
N ARG A 17 -32.18 17.08 -26.99
CA ARG A 17 -31.41 18.25 -26.57
C ARG A 17 -30.01 17.80 -26.15
N HIS A 18 -29.02 18.40 -26.80
CA HIS A 18 -27.69 18.62 -26.24
C HIS A 18 -27.81 19.69 -25.15
N GLU A 19 -27.42 19.36 -23.92
CA GLU A 19 -27.12 20.23 -22.75
C GLU A 19 -27.15 19.27 -21.53
N ASP A 20 -26.20 19.11 -20.62
CA ASP A 20 -25.12 19.98 -20.15
C ASP A 20 -23.93 19.13 -19.67
N SER A 21 -22.71 19.57 -20.03
CA SER A 21 -21.46 19.13 -19.38
C SER A 21 -21.20 19.99 -18.14
N PRO A 22 -21.02 19.43 -16.93
CA PRO A 22 -20.52 20.20 -15.80
C PRO A 22 -19.04 20.52 -16.02
N LYS A 23 -18.76 21.81 -16.23
CA LYS A 23 -17.43 22.39 -16.26
C LYS A 23 -16.77 22.31 -14.88
N GLY A 24 -15.51 21.90 -14.87
CA GLY A 24 -14.45 22.58 -14.10
C GLY A 24 -14.43 22.37 -12.59
N GLY A 25 -13.86 21.26 -12.15
CA GLY A 25 -13.05 21.22 -10.92
C GLY A 25 -11.59 21.05 -11.32
N GLU A 26 -10.80 22.13 -11.29
CA GLU A 26 -9.36 22.10 -11.56
C GLU A 26 -8.64 21.18 -10.56
N PHE A 27 -8.42 19.93 -10.96
CA PHE A 27 -7.32 19.14 -10.42
C PHE A 27 -6.10 19.45 -11.29
N ARG A 28 -5.17 20.22 -10.74
CA ARG A 28 -3.83 20.43 -11.33
C ARG A 28 -3.30 19.08 -11.78
N ALA A 29 -3.04 19.01 -13.09
CA ALA A 29 -2.66 17.81 -13.81
C ALA A 29 -1.43 17.15 -13.17
N TRP A 30 -1.59 15.88 -12.76
CA TRP A 30 -0.48 14.98 -12.46
C TRP A 30 0.12 14.45 -13.77
N HIS A 31 0.64 15.35 -14.60
CA HIS A 31 1.53 14.99 -15.70
C HIS A 31 2.96 15.01 -15.17
N GLY A 32 3.39 13.91 -14.55
CA GLY A 32 4.71 13.84 -13.94
C GLY A 32 5.15 12.48 -13.42
N PHE A 33 4.66 11.36 -13.98
CA PHE A 33 5.16 10.02 -13.61
C PHE A 33 6.01 9.35 -14.71
N ALA A 34 6.48 10.12 -15.69
CA ALA A 34 7.33 9.62 -16.77
C ALA A 34 8.57 10.50 -16.98
N LYS A 35 9.38 10.68 -15.93
CA LYS A 35 10.83 10.88 -16.09
C LYS A 35 11.53 10.12 -14.97
N ALA A 36 12.13 9.00 -15.35
CA ALA A 36 13.08 8.29 -14.53
C ALA A 36 14.19 9.28 -14.13
N ALA A 37 14.26 9.65 -12.85
CA ALA A 37 15.43 10.31 -12.31
C ALA A 37 16.54 9.27 -12.23
N ASN A 38 17.56 9.43 -13.07
CA ASN A 38 18.83 8.70 -12.96
C ASN A 38 19.33 8.82 -11.52
N PHE A 39 19.33 7.69 -10.81
CA PHE A 39 19.85 7.58 -9.46
C PHE A 39 21.21 6.91 -9.58
N GLU A 40 22.26 7.69 -9.37
CA GLU A 40 23.63 7.18 -9.24
C GLU A 40 23.80 6.65 -7.81
N PRO A 41 24.09 5.36 -7.61
CA PRO A 41 24.34 4.82 -6.28
C PRO A 41 25.78 5.15 -5.87
N GLY A 42 25.98 6.27 -5.18
CA GLY A 42 27.32 6.63 -4.72
C GLY A 42 27.38 7.85 -3.84
N THR A 43 27.24 7.67 -2.53
CA THR A 43 28.13 8.34 -1.57
C THR A 43 28.19 7.55 -0.27
N ASP A 44 29.42 7.19 0.08
CA ASP A 44 29.89 6.48 1.26
C ASP A 44 29.48 7.21 2.57
N LEU A 45 28.64 6.58 3.39
CA LEU A 45 28.32 7.04 4.75
C LEU A 45 29.42 6.60 5.72
N ARG A 46 30.63 7.16 5.56
CA ARG A 46 31.70 7.08 6.56
C ARG A 46 32.13 8.47 7.01
N ARG A 47 31.37 9.07 7.92
CA ARG A 47 31.84 9.88 9.06
C ARG A 47 30.68 10.67 9.66
N THR A 48 30.25 10.24 10.84
CA THR A 48 30.06 11.14 11.99
C THR A 48 30.17 10.29 13.26
N ARG A 49 31.36 10.30 13.87
CA ARG A 49 31.44 10.11 15.32
C ARG A 49 30.95 11.42 15.94
N GLY A 50 29.90 11.35 16.74
CA GLY A 50 29.34 12.49 17.44
C GLY A 50 28.17 12.04 18.29
N SER A 51 28.45 11.75 19.56
CA SER A 51 27.48 11.63 20.63
C SER A 51 26.51 12.82 20.62
N GLY A 52 25.22 12.56 20.52
CA GLY A 52 24.21 13.60 20.58
C GLY A 52 22.92 13.12 19.95
N PHE A 53 22.00 12.66 20.78
CA PHE A 53 20.60 12.44 20.42
C PHE A 53 20.06 13.79 19.90
N CYS A 54 19.99 13.96 18.58
CA CYS A 54 19.49 15.19 17.97
C CYS A 54 17.96 15.17 18.04
N ALA A 55 17.42 15.99 18.93
CA ALA A 55 15.99 16.24 19.06
C ALA A 55 15.46 16.98 17.83
N THR A 56 14.64 16.30 17.01
CA THR A 56 13.44 16.80 16.29
C THR A 56 12.89 15.68 15.39
N PHE A 57 12.18 14.72 15.99
CA PHE A 57 11.19 13.87 15.30
C PHE A 57 9.87 14.08 16.04
N ASN A 58 9.18 15.20 15.79
CA ASN A 58 8.25 15.75 16.79
C ASN A 58 6.91 15.00 16.91
N ASN A 59 6.63 13.98 16.08
CA ASN A 59 5.30 13.33 16.03
C ASN A 59 5.32 11.78 16.05
N MET A 60 6.46 11.10 16.19
CA MET A 60 6.48 9.63 16.34
C MET A 60 6.36 9.22 17.79
N LEU A 61 5.50 8.22 18.06
CA LEU A 61 5.32 7.68 19.39
C LEU A 61 6.53 6.79 19.80
N PRO A 62 6.84 6.70 21.10
CA PRO A 62 7.71 5.66 21.63
C PRO A 62 7.23 4.25 21.24
N LEU A 63 8.16 3.30 21.11
CA LEU A 63 7.81 1.91 20.78
C LEU A 63 6.77 1.29 21.73
N PRO A 64 6.83 1.47 23.07
CA PRO A 64 5.81 0.94 23.97
C PRO A 64 4.38 1.42 23.67
N ASP A 65 4.22 2.68 23.28
CA ASP A 65 2.91 3.23 22.93
C ASP A 65 2.40 2.61 21.61
N TYR A 66 3.29 2.40 20.64
CA TYR A 66 2.96 1.64 19.44
C TYR A 66 2.62 0.18 19.72
N GLU A 67 3.25 -0.46 20.70
CA GLU A 67 2.94 -1.83 21.11
C GLU A 67 1.51 -1.94 21.68
N GLU A 68 1.07 -0.97 22.48
CA GLU A 68 -0.32 -0.93 22.96
C GLU A 68 -1.31 -0.71 21.81
N LEU A 69 -1.01 0.19 20.86
CA LEU A 69 -1.84 0.38 19.67
C LEU A 69 -1.90 -0.88 18.79
N ALA A 70 -0.78 -1.57 18.61
CA ALA A 70 -0.69 -2.82 17.86
C ALA A 70 -1.48 -3.94 18.54
N LYS A 71 -1.36 -4.05 19.86
CA LYS A 71 -2.13 -5.00 20.66
C LYS A 71 -3.63 -4.74 20.57
N GLN A 72 -4.06 -3.48 20.61
CA GLN A 72 -5.47 -3.12 20.44
C GLN A 72 -5.98 -3.46 19.03
N ALA A 73 -5.19 -3.16 17.99
CA ALA A 73 -5.58 -3.41 16.60
C ALA A 73 -5.62 -4.91 16.24
N HIS A 74 -4.70 -5.70 16.80
CA HIS A 74 -4.54 -7.12 16.48
C HIS A 74 -5.22 -8.06 17.49
N GLY A 75 -5.54 -7.57 18.70
CA GLY A 75 -6.12 -8.34 19.80
C GLY A 75 -5.11 -8.95 20.77
N HIS A 76 -3.82 -9.02 20.39
CA HIS A 76 -2.73 -9.42 21.28
C HIS A 76 -1.40 -8.87 20.78
N LEU A 77 -0.38 -8.90 21.65
CA LEU A 77 1.00 -8.57 21.28
C LEU A 77 1.80 -9.84 21.09
N CYS A 78 2.57 -9.93 20.01
CA CYS A 78 3.45 -11.05 19.71
C CYS A 78 4.77 -10.57 19.08
N ALA A 79 5.77 -11.45 18.99
CA ALA A 79 7.05 -11.13 18.34
C ALA A 79 6.89 -10.56 16.92
N GLY A 80 5.92 -11.06 16.15
CA GLY A 80 5.61 -10.56 14.81
C GLY A 80 5.11 -9.11 14.79
N GLN A 81 4.32 -8.69 15.80
CA GLN A 81 3.88 -7.30 15.94
C GLN A 81 5.08 -6.39 16.22
N ILE A 82 5.93 -6.72 17.19
CA ILE A 82 7.13 -5.93 17.53
C ILE A 82 8.06 -5.79 16.32
N LEU A 83 8.29 -6.90 15.61
CA LEU A 83 9.10 -6.90 14.39
C LEU A 83 8.49 -6.01 13.29
N GLY A 84 7.17 -6.06 13.10
CA GLY A 84 6.46 -5.19 12.16
C GLY A 84 6.51 -3.70 12.54
N LEU A 85 6.38 -3.37 13.82
CA LEU A 85 6.50 -2.00 14.34
C LEU A 85 7.90 -1.46 14.06
N ARG A 86 8.94 -2.22 14.44
CA ARG A 86 10.35 -1.87 14.19
C ARG A 86 10.63 -1.71 12.70
N MET A 87 10.12 -2.62 11.86
CA MET A 87 10.27 -2.56 10.41
C MET A 87 9.67 -1.27 9.82
N ALA A 88 8.47 -0.90 10.26
CA ALA A 88 7.80 0.30 9.79
C ALA A 88 8.49 1.57 10.25
N LEU A 89 8.85 1.66 11.53
CA LEU A 89 9.60 2.79 12.09
C LEU A 89 10.92 3.00 11.35
N TYR A 90 11.66 1.92 11.10
CA TYR A 90 12.92 2.00 10.38
C TYR A 90 12.73 2.41 8.91
N GLY A 91 11.72 1.85 8.22
CA GLY A 91 11.41 2.21 6.84
C GLY A 91 11.02 3.67 6.65
N VAL A 92 10.16 4.22 7.51
CA VAL A 92 9.76 5.63 7.43
C VAL A 92 10.89 6.58 7.85
N HIS A 93 11.71 6.18 8.83
CA HIS A 93 12.90 6.92 9.23
C HIS A 93 13.91 7.06 8.07
N LEU A 94 14.20 5.96 7.36
CA LEU A 94 15.09 5.97 6.19
C LEU A 94 14.61 6.90 5.08
N LEU A 95 13.29 7.07 4.92
CA LEU A 95 12.69 7.99 3.96
C LEU A 95 12.63 9.44 4.43
N GLY A 96 12.91 9.71 5.71
CA GLY A 96 12.75 11.03 6.32
C GLY A 96 11.27 11.44 6.47
N ILE A 97 10.38 10.48 6.76
CA ILE A 97 8.97 10.73 7.05
C ILE A 97 8.81 10.82 8.56
N GLU A 98 8.28 11.95 9.05
CA GLU A 98 8.23 12.25 10.48
C GLU A 98 6.85 11.98 11.08
N ASP A 99 5.77 12.10 10.30
CA ASP A 99 4.40 11.89 10.77
C ASP A 99 3.58 11.05 9.78
N PRO A 100 3.90 9.75 9.63
CA PRO A 100 3.31 8.90 8.61
C PRO A 100 1.80 8.69 8.78
N ALA A 101 1.27 8.74 10.01
CA ALA A 101 -0.17 8.58 10.27
C ALA A 101 -0.94 9.92 10.24
N GLY A 102 -0.26 11.05 10.44
CA GLY A 102 -0.83 12.40 10.48
C GLY A 102 -0.54 13.21 9.22
N ALA A 103 0.37 14.17 9.31
CA ALA A 103 0.65 15.15 8.25
C ALA A 103 1.12 14.50 6.93
N ASP A 104 1.95 13.46 7.01
CA ASP A 104 2.52 12.78 5.85
C ASP A 104 1.66 11.63 5.30
N ARG A 105 0.47 11.38 5.86
CA ARG A 105 -0.39 10.21 5.52
C ARG A 105 -0.76 10.04 4.05
N LYS A 106 -0.66 11.09 3.24
CA LYS A 106 -0.92 11.06 1.78
C LYS A 106 0.33 10.81 0.94
N ARG A 107 1.52 10.91 1.53
CA ARG A 107 2.80 10.69 0.88
C ARG A 107 3.17 9.22 0.79
N LEU A 108 2.65 8.38 1.68
CA LEU A 108 3.12 7.02 1.85
C LEU A 108 2.19 6.01 1.16
N VAL A 109 2.80 5.13 0.36
CA VAL A 109 2.22 3.85 -0.04
C VAL A 109 3.13 2.75 0.47
N THR A 110 2.55 1.72 1.09
CA THR A 110 3.30 0.60 1.65
C THR A 110 2.88 -0.70 0.98
N PHE A 111 3.85 -1.45 0.48
CA PHE A 111 3.67 -2.82 0.03
C PHE A 111 4.09 -3.77 1.15
N VAL A 112 3.28 -4.79 1.43
CA VAL A 112 3.59 -5.87 2.38
C VAL A 112 3.65 -7.19 1.64
N GLU A 113 4.63 -8.02 1.98
CA GLU A 113 4.92 -9.27 1.29
C GLU A 113 4.37 -10.53 1.98
N ILE A 114 3.57 -10.35 3.04
CA ILE A 114 2.98 -11.42 3.86
C ILE A 114 1.66 -10.96 4.51
N ASP A 115 0.76 -11.91 4.77
CA ASP A 115 -0.55 -11.73 5.43
C ASP A 115 -0.54 -12.20 6.90
N ARG A 116 0.53 -11.85 7.63
CA ARG A 116 0.73 -12.22 9.04
C ARG A 116 0.81 -10.99 9.93
N CYS A 117 0.85 -11.23 11.26
CA CYS A 117 0.82 -10.23 12.33
C CYS A 117 1.60 -8.93 12.03
N ALA A 118 2.82 -9.03 11.46
CA ALA A 118 3.64 -7.86 11.11
C ALA A 118 2.90 -6.81 10.25
N THR A 119 1.99 -7.24 9.37
CA THR A 119 1.22 -6.36 8.47
C THR A 119 0.27 -5.43 9.23
N ASP A 120 -0.31 -5.88 10.34
CA ASP A 120 -1.16 -5.04 11.19
C ASP A 120 -0.33 -3.98 11.90
N ALA A 121 0.80 -4.37 12.49
CA ALA A 121 1.76 -3.45 13.10
C ALA A 121 2.28 -2.39 12.12
N ILE A 122 2.63 -2.80 10.89
CA ILE A 122 3.06 -1.86 9.85
C ILE A 122 1.97 -0.82 9.57
N SER A 123 0.71 -1.25 9.51
CA SER A 123 -0.43 -0.35 9.28
C SER A 123 -0.68 0.61 10.45
N VAL A 124 -0.38 0.20 11.69
CA VAL A 124 -0.47 1.05 12.89
C VAL A 124 0.52 2.21 12.83
N VAL A 125 1.78 1.94 12.48
CA VAL A 125 2.82 2.98 12.37
C VAL A 125 2.56 3.86 11.15
N THR A 126 2.37 3.25 9.98
CA THR A 126 2.33 3.98 8.71
C THR A 126 1.02 4.71 8.45
N GLY A 127 -0.06 4.34 9.14
CA GLY A 127 -1.41 4.76 8.79
C GLY A 127 -1.91 4.26 7.41
N CYS A 128 -1.11 3.47 6.69
CA CYS A 128 -1.46 2.88 5.40
C CYS A 128 -2.51 1.80 5.62
N ARG A 129 -3.63 1.89 4.90
CA ARG A 129 -4.75 0.94 5.03
C ARG A 129 -5.24 0.50 3.66
N LEU A 130 -5.75 -0.74 3.58
CA LEU A 130 -6.38 -1.28 2.37
C LEU A 130 -7.53 -0.37 1.89
N GLY A 131 -8.42 0.03 2.81
CA GLY A 131 -9.55 0.93 2.51
C GLY A 131 -9.15 2.34 2.04
N LYS A 132 -7.89 2.75 2.24
CA LYS A 132 -7.34 4.02 1.74
C LYS A 132 -6.54 3.86 0.44
N ARG A 133 -6.47 2.62 -0.10
CA ARG A 133 -5.58 2.22 -1.21
C ARG A 133 -4.09 2.47 -0.95
N ALA A 134 -3.69 2.74 0.28
CA ALA A 134 -2.31 3.07 0.65
C ALA A 134 -1.51 1.83 1.08
N LEU A 135 -2.18 0.74 1.45
CA LEU A 135 -1.54 -0.56 1.71
C LEU A 135 -1.76 -1.50 0.53
N LYS A 136 -0.71 -2.22 0.11
CA LYS A 136 -0.70 -3.14 -1.03
C LYS A 136 -0.18 -4.49 -0.58
N PHE A 137 -0.97 -5.54 -0.73
CA PHE A 137 -0.51 -6.90 -0.44
C PHE A 137 0.11 -7.53 -1.69
N ARG A 138 1.25 -8.20 -1.51
CA ARG A 138 1.90 -9.08 -2.49
C ARG A 138 2.20 -10.40 -1.78
N ASP A 139 1.50 -11.46 -2.14
CA ASP A 139 1.62 -12.73 -1.42
C ASP A 139 2.91 -13.47 -1.81
N PHE A 140 4.04 -13.03 -1.27
CA PHE A 140 5.34 -13.67 -1.48
C PHE A 140 5.77 -14.53 -0.30
N GLY A 141 4.98 -14.56 0.78
CA GLY A 141 5.30 -15.25 2.03
C GLY A 141 6.53 -14.70 2.76
N LYS A 142 6.98 -13.48 2.44
CA LYS A 142 8.19 -12.88 3.01
C LYS A 142 7.81 -11.85 4.05
N VAL A 143 8.45 -11.91 5.22
CA VAL A 143 8.35 -10.84 6.22
C VAL A 143 9.16 -9.64 5.74
N ALA A 144 8.57 -8.89 4.82
CA ALA A 144 9.15 -7.74 4.17
C ALA A 144 8.07 -6.69 3.86
N ALA A 145 8.50 -5.44 3.82
CA ALA A 145 7.68 -4.32 3.40
C ALA A 145 8.48 -3.35 2.54
N THR A 146 7.82 -2.74 1.56
CA THR A 146 8.40 -1.66 0.76
C THR A 146 7.63 -0.38 1.01
N PHE A 147 8.31 0.63 1.55
CA PHE A 147 7.77 1.94 1.86
C PHE A 147 8.10 2.88 0.70
N CYS A 148 7.09 3.52 0.12
CA CYS A 148 7.21 4.38 -1.05
C CYS A 148 6.78 5.81 -0.70
N ASP A 149 7.71 6.77 -0.78
CA ASP A 149 7.37 8.19 -0.70
C ASP A 149 6.97 8.71 -2.08
N LEU A 150 5.68 8.96 -2.25
CA LEU A 150 5.07 9.50 -3.46
C LEU A 150 5.51 10.93 -3.77
N ARG A 151 5.98 11.69 -2.78
CA ARG A 151 6.44 13.07 -2.99
C ARG A 151 7.80 13.08 -3.69
N ASP A 152 8.75 12.31 -3.17
CA ASP A 152 10.13 12.31 -3.65
C ASP A 152 10.43 11.19 -4.66
N GLY A 153 9.48 10.27 -4.87
CA GLY A 153 9.65 9.12 -5.78
C GLY A 153 10.69 8.11 -5.30
N ARG A 154 10.99 8.08 -4.00
CA ARG A 154 11.95 7.17 -3.39
C ARG A 154 11.24 6.02 -2.69
N ALA A 155 11.83 4.84 -2.71
CA ALA A 155 11.30 3.69 -1.99
C ALA A 155 12.41 2.85 -1.37
N VAL A 156 12.09 2.27 -0.22
CA VAL A 156 12.99 1.37 0.51
C VAL A 156 12.26 0.09 0.86
N ARG A 157 12.87 -1.04 0.52
CA ARG A 157 12.41 -2.39 0.87
C ARG A 157 13.19 -2.87 2.09
N VAL A 158 12.47 -3.25 3.12
CA VAL A 158 13.00 -3.75 4.40
C VAL A 158 12.56 -5.18 4.58
N VAL A 159 13.49 -6.08 4.89
CA VAL A 159 13.25 -7.52 5.03
C VAL A 159 13.73 -7.99 6.38
N ALA A 160 12.92 -8.74 7.12
CA ALA A 160 13.38 -9.38 8.35
C ALA A 160 14.44 -10.44 8.04
N ARG A 161 15.57 -10.38 8.76
CA ARG A 161 16.64 -11.37 8.64
C ARG A 161 16.23 -12.64 9.34
N GLU A 162 16.39 -13.79 8.69
CA GLU A 162 16.13 -15.08 9.35
C GLU A 162 17.10 -15.32 10.52
N SER A 163 18.32 -14.77 10.43
CA SER A 163 19.32 -14.80 11.49
C SER A 163 18.86 -14.09 12.78
N SER A 164 17.88 -13.20 12.72
CA SER A 164 17.37 -12.49 13.91
C SER A 164 16.76 -13.45 14.95
N LYS A 165 16.13 -14.55 14.51
CA LYS A 165 15.58 -15.59 15.40
C LYS A 165 16.67 -16.39 16.10
N GLN A 166 17.81 -16.59 15.44
CA GLN A 166 18.96 -17.24 16.05
C GLN A 166 19.65 -16.28 17.03
N ARG A 167 19.79 -15.00 16.65
CA ARG A 167 20.34 -13.97 17.52
C ARG A 167 19.51 -13.79 18.81
N ALA A 168 18.18 -13.85 18.71
CA ALA A 168 17.30 -13.83 19.88
C ALA A 168 17.55 -14.99 20.85
N ARG A 169 17.86 -16.18 20.33
CA ARG A 169 18.22 -17.36 21.14
C ARG A 169 19.56 -17.21 21.85
N GLU A 170 20.52 -16.55 21.21
CA GLU A 170 21.83 -16.28 21.78
C GLU A 170 21.79 -15.20 22.87
N LEU A 171 20.92 -14.20 22.70
CA LEU A 171 20.79 -13.09 23.65
C LEU A 171 20.05 -13.51 24.93
N TYR A 172 19.03 -14.36 24.82
CA TYR A 172 18.22 -14.79 25.97
C TYR A 172 17.99 -16.31 25.98
N PRO A 173 19.06 -17.12 26.11
CA PRO A 173 18.95 -18.57 26.13
C PRO A 173 18.11 -19.10 27.31
N GLU A 174 17.93 -18.29 28.36
CA GLU A 174 17.14 -18.63 29.55
C GLU A 174 15.62 -18.59 29.31
N ILE A 175 15.14 -17.98 28.23
CA ILE A 175 13.71 -17.88 27.92
C ILE A 175 13.29 -19.05 27.02
N GLU A 176 12.58 -20.03 27.58
CA GLU A 176 12.12 -21.21 26.84
C GLU A 176 11.04 -20.89 25.79
N ASN A 177 10.11 -19.97 26.12
CA ASN A 177 9.04 -19.61 25.21
C ASN A 177 9.60 -18.76 24.05
N LYS A 178 9.67 -19.35 22.85
CA LYS A 178 10.20 -18.71 21.64
C LYS A 178 9.57 -17.35 21.33
N ASN A 179 8.27 -17.17 21.59
CA ASN A 179 7.59 -15.91 21.31
C ASN A 179 8.08 -14.82 22.29
N GLN A 180 8.08 -15.10 23.59
CA GLN A 180 8.56 -14.17 24.62
C GLN A 180 10.04 -13.83 24.45
N GLN A 181 10.87 -14.83 24.10
CA GLN A 181 12.29 -14.65 23.81
C GLN A 181 12.51 -13.67 22.67
N GLN A 182 11.82 -13.88 21.54
CA GLN A 182 11.90 -12.98 20.40
C GLN A 182 11.32 -11.60 20.71
N MET A 183 10.22 -11.51 21.47
CA MET A 183 9.65 -10.23 21.89
C MET A 183 10.65 -9.41 22.72
N ARG A 184 11.38 -10.04 23.64
CA ARG A 184 12.44 -9.36 24.40
C ARG A 184 13.57 -8.91 23.48
N ALA A 185 14.09 -9.83 22.68
CA ALA A 185 15.20 -9.54 21.77
C ALA A 185 14.89 -8.45 20.75
N TYR A 186 13.74 -8.48 20.09
CA TYR A 186 13.42 -7.52 19.03
C TYR A 186 13.20 -6.09 19.54
N ARG A 187 12.97 -5.89 20.85
CA ARG A 187 12.96 -4.55 21.45
C ARG A 187 14.36 -3.97 21.60
N GLU A 188 15.35 -4.82 21.88
CA GLU A 188 16.71 -4.40 22.23
C GLU A 188 17.69 -4.46 21.04
N MET A 189 17.48 -5.39 20.10
CA MET A 189 18.31 -5.55 18.92
C MET A 189 18.34 -4.28 18.06
N SER A 190 19.50 -4.04 17.44
CA SER A 190 19.65 -2.95 16.48
C SER A 190 18.90 -3.25 15.18
N ASP A 191 18.54 -2.22 14.42
CA ASP A 191 17.82 -2.41 13.16
C ASP A 191 18.63 -3.24 12.13
N GLY A 192 19.96 -3.15 12.14
CA GLY A 192 20.83 -3.96 11.27
C GLY A 192 20.94 -5.45 11.66
N GLU A 193 20.66 -5.78 12.92
CA GLU A 193 20.53 -7.18 13.34
C GLU A 193 19.16 -7.75 12.94
N LEU A 194 18.12 -6.90 12.89
CA LEU A 194 16.75 -7.29 12.56
C LEU A 194 16.48 -7.33 11.04
N PHE A 195 17.07 -6.41 10.28
CA PHE A 195 16.64 -6.14 8.91
C PHE A 195 17.78 -6.03 7.89
N ASP A 196 17.53 -6.53 6.68
CA ASP A 196 18.23 -6.14 5.47
C ASP A 196 17.45 -5.04 4.75
N VAL A 197 18.16 -4.09 4.14
CA VAL A 197 17.59 -2.89 3.50
C VAL A 197 18.05 -2.79 2.06
N GLN A 198 17.12 -2.45 1.17
CA GLN A 198 17.41 -2.19 -0.23
C GLN A 198 16.64 -0.95 -0.72
N TRP A 199 17.35 0.02 -1.30
CA TRP A 199 16.73 1.10 -2.06
C TRP A 199 16.23 0.56 -3.39
N VAL A 200 14.97 0.81 -3.70
CA VAL A 200 14.29 0.22 -4.86
C VAL A 200 13.49 1.27 -5.62
N ARG A 201 13.22 0.99 -6.90
CA ARG A 201 12.21 1.71 -7.68
C ARG A 201 10.96 0.87 -7.77
N VAL A 202 9.82 1.47 -7.43
CA VAL A 202 8.51 0.82 -7.51
C VAL A 202 7.66 1.54 -8.53
N GLN A 203 7.14 0.79 -9.50
CA GLN A 203 6.16 1.34 -10.45
C GLN A 203 4.77 1.25 -9.82
N ILE A 204 4.15 2.41 -9.61
CA ILE A 204 2.80 2.52 -9.06
C ILE A 204 1.91 3.18 -10.11
N GLY A 205 0.98 2.42 -10.68
CA GLY A 205 0.00 2.95 -11.63
C GLY A 205 -0.95 3.94 -10.96
N PRO A 206 -1.51 4.94 -11.69
CA PRO A 206 -2.47 5.89 -11.14
C PRO A 206 -3.62 5.22 -10.40
N GLU A 207 -4.11 4.11 -10.94
CA GLU A 207 -5.18 3.34 -10.35
C GLU A 207 -4.83 2.78 -8.98
N ASP A 208 -3.55 2.58 -8.67
CA ASP A 208 -3.08 2.14 -7.36
C ASP A 208 -2.81 3.27 -6.37
N LEU A 209 -2.91 4.54 -6.78
CA LEU A 209 -2.68 5.66 -5.86
C LEU A 209 -3.88 5.91 -4.92
N PRO A 210 -3.63 6.34 -3.67
CA PRO A 210 -4.67 6.85 -2.79
C PRO A 210 -5.46 8.00 -3.43
N GLY A 211 -6.78 7.96 -3.31
CA GLY A 211 -7.67 9.01 -3.84
C GLY A 211 -7.90 8.97 -5.35
N TYR A 212 -7.38 7.96 -6.06
CA TYR A 212 -7.66 7.77 -7.48
C TYR A 212 -9.16 7.64 -7.76
N LYS A 213 -9.64 8.33 -8.79
CA LYS A 213 -11.01 8.27 -9.29
C LYS A 213 -10.99 7.96 -10.78
N ALA A 214 -11.84 7.03 -11.19
CA ALA A 214 -12.10 6.71 -12.59
C ALA A 214 -13.59 6.41 -12.76
N PRO A 215 -14.14 6.53 -13.99
CA PRO A 215 -15.46 6.03 -14.29
C PRO A 215 -15.59 4.56 -13.88
N ARG A 216 -16.73 4.20 -13.28
CA ARG A 216 -17.10 2.83 -13.02
C ARG A 216 -17.57 2.21 -14.33
N VAL A 217 -17.05 1.03 -14.66
CA VAL A 217 -17.50 0.25 -15.82
C VAL A 217 -18.28 -0.98 -15.36
N VAL A 218 -19.03 -1.63 -16.24
CA VAL A 218 -19.83 -2.81 -15.89
C VAL A 218 -19.25 -4.03 -16.60
N CYS A 219 -19.06 -5.13 -15.87
CA CYS A 219 -18.64 -6.40 -16.44
C CYS A 219 -19.72 -6.92 -17.40
N ALA A 220 -19.33 -7.23 -18.64
CA ALA A 220 -20.25 -7.73 -19.66
C ALA A 220 -20.82 -9.13 -19.34
N GLN A 221 -20.13 -9.92 -18.51
CA GLN A 221 -20.53 -11.29 -18.19
C GLN A 221 -21.41 -11.38 -16.93
N CYS A 222 -21.01 -10.77 -15.81
CA CYS A 222 -21.74 -10.87 -14.54
C CYS A 222 -22.60 -9.64 -14.20
N GLY A 223 -22.48 -8.53 -14.94
CA GLY A 223 -23.21 -7.29 -14.65
C GLY A 223 -22.73 -6.51 -13.43
N GLU A 224 -21.69 -6.98 -12.72
CA GLU A 224 -21.12 -6.28 -11.58
C GLU A 224 -20.29 -5.07 -12.02
N GLY A 225 -20.35 -3.99 -11.24
CA GLY A 225 -19.59 -2.79 -11.57
C GLY A 225 -18.13 -2.84 -11.06
N ILE A 226 -17.20 -2.51 -11.95
CA ILE A 226 -15.76 -2.54 -11.78
C ILE A 226 -15.26 -1.11 -11.52
N ASN A 227 -14.43 -0.96 -10.48
CA ASN A 227 -13.81 0.32 -10.12
C ASN A 227 -12.30 0.29 -10.35
N PHE A 228 -11.70 1.48 -10.46
CA PHE A 228 -10.25 1.68 -10.42
C PHE A 228 -9.48 0.93 -11.53
N ARG A 229 -10.00 0.94 -12.76
CA ARG A 229 -9.34 0.31 -13.93
C ARG A 229 -8.93 -1.14 -13.68
N ARG A 230 -9.84 -1.91 -13.07
CA ARG A 230 -9.63 -3.35 -12.79
C ARG A 230 -10.27 -4.25 -13.83
N GLU A 231 -10.87 -3.66 -14.85
CA GLU A 231 -11.40 -4.36 -16.01
C GLU A 231 -10.28 -4.99 -16.83
N VAL A 232 -10.63 -6.10 -17.46
CA VAL A 232 -9.78 -6.83 -18.41
C VAL A 232 -10.50 -6.80 -19.74
N MET A 233 -9.81 -6.34 -20.78
CA MET A 233 -10.30 -6.42 -22.16
C MET A 233 -9.91 -7.77 -22.75
N ARG A 234 -10.88 -8.57 -23.18
CA ARG A 234 -10.67 -9.78 -23.98
C ARG A 234 -11.63 -9.79 -25.14
N ASP A 235 -11.15 -10.04 -26.35
CA ASP A 235 -12.00 -10.16 -27.56
C ASP A 235 -13.01 -9.02 -27.75
N GLY A 236 -12.63 -7.79 -27.37
CA GLY A 236 -13.48 -6.61 -27.48
C GLY A 236 -14.52 -6.44 -26.35
N ILE A 237 -14.62 -7.38 -25.40
CA ILE A 237 -15.53 -7.29 -24.25
C ILE A 237 -14.81 -6.87 -22.97
N VAL A 238 -15.51 -6.08 -22.15
CA VAL A 238 -15.06 -5.60 -20.84
C VAL A 238 -15.45 -6.62 -19.78
N LEU A 239 -14.48 -7.19 -19.07
CA LEU A 239 -14.70 -8.21 -18.03
C LEU A 239 -14.12 -7.78 -16.68
N CYS A 240 -14.73 -8.24 -15.58
CA CYS A 240 -14.05 -8.20 -14.28
C CYS A 240 -12.99 -9.31 -14.22
N ARG A 241 -12.04 -9.19 -13.29
CA ARG A 241 -10.96 -10.19 -13.13
C ARG A 241 -11.47 -11.61 -12.89
N ALA A 242 -12.53 -11.77 -12.08
CA ALA A 242 -13.13 -13.08 -11.83
C ALA A 242 -13.68 -13.72 -13.13
N CYS A 243 -14.48 -12.99 -13.92
CA CYS A 243 -14.98 -13.44 -15.22
C CYS A 243 -13.87 -13.64 -16.26
N ALA A 244 -12.76 -12.91 -16.14
CA ALA A 244 -11.56 -13.12 -16.95
C ALA A 244 -10.70 -14.32 -16.48
N GLY A 245 -11.17 -15.14 -15.54
CA GLY A 245 -10.50 -16.38 -15.12
C GLY A 245 -9.58 -16.23 -13.90
N GLU A 246 -9.59 -15.09 -13.21
CA GLU A 246 -8.91 -14.91 -11.92
C GLU A 246 -9.87 -15.15 -10.73
N SER A 247 -10.94 -15.94 -10.91
CA SER A 247 -11.88 -16.25 -9.82
C SER A 247 -11.20 -17.14 -8.78
N TYR A 248 -11.29 -16.76 -7.50
CA TYR A 248 -10.83 -17.59 -6.38
C TYR A 248 -11.93 -18.52 -5.83
N TYR A 249 -13.13 -18.48 -6.42
CA TYR A 249 -14.32 -19.20 -5.96
C TYR A 249 -15.09 -19.83 -7.13
N GLN A 250 -15.91 -20.82 -6.81
CA GLN A 250 -16.86 -21.47 -7.72
C GLN A 250 -18.29 -21.28 -7.17
N ALA A 251 -19.23 -20.97 -8.05
CA ALA A 251 -20.65 -20.91 -7.68
C ALA A 251 -21.19 -22.32 -7.40
N LEU A 252 -22.08 -22.45 -6.40
CA LEU A 252 -22.79 -23.68 -6.06
C LEU A 252 -24.14 -23.75 -6.78
#